data_AF-A0A1F9NZX4-F1
#
_entry.id   AF-A0A1F9NZX4-F1
#
_cell.length_a   1.000
_cell.length_b   1.000
_cell.length_c   1.000
_cell.angle_alpha   90.00
_cell.angle_beta   90.00
_cell.angle_gamma   90.00
#
_symmetry.space_group_name_H-M   'P 1'
#
loop_
_entity.id
_entity.type
_entity.pdbx_description
1 polymer ?
#
loop_
_entity_poly.entity_id
_entity_poly.type
_entity_poly.pdbx_seq_one_letter_code
_entity_poly.pdbx_strand_id
1 'polypeptide(L)'
;MNSDTRKNNVDLMDFTCRFFKSRGAALEPGQDSADILVPPDLARSLEVEEWITVVSKKAGSGESETKSRYLMQFQSPLLERITSLAGAKPSFLQAELKFDYIKTEGFDRLVTEAFDRNKTKAKITGTGAARTRYLILTNLYQAQSDELKEGLMDFCFNLDTGALIPGMILPLTHVLKEYQVKSNRTCTPEEIETIYDRINRHGPGGMQVLRHKFIFPQLL
;
A
#
# COMPACT_ATOMS: atom_id res chain seq x y z
N MET A 1 19.28 -8.92 20.68
CA MET A 1 18.88 -7.61 20.11
C MET A 1 18.89 -7.74 18.60
N ASN A 2 17.77 -8.16 18.00
CA ASN A 2 17.60 -8.16 16.55
C ASN A 2 16.73 -6.95 16.22
N SER A 3 17.33 -5.94 15.58
CA SER A 3 16.60 -4.85 14.95
C SER A 3 15.87 -5.40 13.72
N ASP A 4 14.65 -5.87 13.96
CA ASP A 4 13.65 -6.24 12.93
C ASP A 4 13.22 -4.96 12.21
N THR A 5 14.14 -4.38 11.46
CA THR A 5 13.93 -3.25 10.55
C THR A 5 13.41 -3.82 9.24
N ARG A 6 12.29 -4.55 9.28
CA ARG A 6 11.49 -4.79 8.07
C ARG A 6 10.84 -3.46 7.72
N LYS A 7 11.63 -2.64 7.01
CA LYS A 7 11.29 -1.29 6.58
C LYS A 7 9.96 -1.34 5.83
N ASN A 8 9.00 -0.51 6.29
CA ASN A 8 7.70 -0.22 5.66
C ASN A 8 7.88 0.38 4.25
N ASN A 9 8.38 -0.40 3.30
CA ASN A 9 8.52 0.03 1.91
C ASN A 9 7.40 -0.61 1.11
N VAL A 10 6.61 0.22 0.45
CA VAL A 10 5.65 -0.24 -0.55
C VAL A 10 6.46 -0.84 -1.68
N ASP A 11 6.24 -2.12 -1.98
CA ASP A 11 6.83 -2.73 -3.16
C ASP A 11 6.11 -2.17 -4.40
N LEU A 12 6.88 -1.72 -5.39
CA LEU A 12 6.34 -1.31 -6.70
C LEU A 12 5.49 -2.42 -7.31
N MET A 13 5.87 -3.68 -7.09
CA MET A 13 5.10 -4.83 -7.55
C MET A 13 3.75 -4.93 -6.83
N ASP A 14 3.71 -4.72 -5.50
CA ASP A 14 2.44 -4.73 -4.75
C ASP A 14 1.52 -3.59 -5.20
N PHE A 15 2.06 -2.38 -5.37
CA PHE A 15 1.29 -1.24 -5.90
C PHE A 15 0.71 -1.56 -7.28
N THR A 16 1.54 -2.09 -8.19
CA THR A 16 1.12 -2.46 -9.55
C THR A 16 0.01 -3.50 -9.52
N CYS A 17 0.20 -4.58 -8.74
CA CYS A 17 -0.79 -5.64 -8.61
C CYS A 17 -2.11 -5.13 -8.03
N ARG A 18 -2.06 -4.28 -7.00
CA ARG A 18 -3.24 -3.63 -6.41
C ARG A 18 -3.95 -2.74 -7.42
N PHE A 19 -3.21 -1.95 -8.21
CA PHE A 19 -3.77 -1.09 -9.24
C PHE A 19 -4.58 -1.90 -10.27
N PHE A 20 -3.99 -2.98 -10.81
CA PHE A 20 -4.67 -3.82 -11.81
C PHE A 20 -5.88 -4.54 -11.21
N LYS A 21 -5.72 -5.14 -10.04
CA LYS A 21 -6.81 -5.85 -9.35
C LYS A 21 -7.99 -4.93 -9.04
N SER A 22 -7.72 -3.69 -8.62
CA SER A 22 -8.75 -2.69 -8.32
C SER A 22 -9.59 -2.29 -9.54
N ARG A 23 -9.09 -2.54 -10.75
CA ARG A 23 -9.75 -2.23 -12.02
C ARG A 23 -10.28 -3.48 -12.73
N GLY A 24 -10.42 -4.59 -12.00
CA GLY A 24 -11.04 -5.82 -12.51
C GLY A 24 -10.11 -6.75 -13.28
N ALA A 25 -8.79 -6.52 -13.24
CA ALA A 25 -7.85 -7.46 -13.83
C ALA A 25 -7.77 -8.77 -13.02
N ALA A 26 -7.53 -9.87 -13.72
CA ALA A 26 -7.14 -11.14 -13.09
C ALA A 26 -5.61 -11.20 -12.98
N LEU A 27 -5.10 -11.66 -11.84
CA LEU A 27 -3.66 -11.71 -11.56
C LEU A 27 -3.25 -13.11 -11.15
N GLU A 28 -2.15 -13.58 -11.73
CA GLU A 28 -1.43 -14.78 -11.33
C GLU A 28 -0.03 -14.37 -10.83
N PRO A 29 0.19 -14.37 -9.50
CA PRO A 29 1.45 -13.94 -8.92
C PRO A 29 2.55 -14.99 -9.12
N GLY A 30 3.73 -14.55 -9.55
CA GLY A 30 4.99 -15.30 -9.55
C GLY A 30 5.96 -14.77 -8.49
N GLN A 31 7.19 -15.31 -8.45
CA GLN A 31 8.17 -14.99 -7.42
C GLN A 31 8.73 -13.55 -7.52
N ASP A 32 8.98 -13.06 -8.73
CA ASP A 32 9.48 -11.70 -9.02
C ASP A 32 8.72 -11.10 -10.23
N SER A 33 7.53 -11.64 -10.51
CA SER A 33 6.70 -11.28 -11.64
C SER A 33 5.22 -11.47 -11.33
N ALA A 34 4.35 -10.85 -12.12
CA ALA A 34 2.93 -11.17 -12.11
C ALA A 34 2.40 -11.20 -13.53
N ASP A 35 1.61 -12.23 -13.82
CA ASP A 35 0.87 -12.35 -15.06
C ASP A 35 -0.51 -11.72 -14.87
N ILE A 36 -0.88 -10.84 -15.80
CA ILE A 36 -2.06 -9.99 -15.64
C ILE A 36 -2.92 -10.09 -16.90
N LEU A 37 -4.18 -10.47 -16.71
CA LEU A 37 -5.23 -10.34 -17.71
C LEU A 37 -5.97 -9.01 -17.47
N VAL A 38 -5.68 -8.05 -18.33
CA VAL A 38 -6.13 -6.66 -18.26
C VAL A 38 -7.47 -6.52 -19.00
N PRO A 39 -8.51 -5.92 -18.38
CA PRO A 39 -9.77 -5.67 -19.07
C PRO A 39 -9.58 -4.75 -20.30
N PRO A 40 -10.36 -4.93 -21.39
CA PRO A 40 -10.14 -4.22 -22.66
C PRO A 40 -10.10 -2.68 -22.55
N ASP A 41 -10.93 -2.10 -21.68
CA ASP A 41 -10.96 -0.65 -21.44
C ASP A 41 -9.68 -0.16 -20.77
N LEU A 42 -9.15 -0.94 -19.83
CA LEU A 42 -7.92 -0.64 -19.13
C LEU A 42 -6.69 -0.85 -20.02
N ALA A 43 -6.69 -1.91 -20.82
CA ALA A 43 -5.63 -2.20 -21.79
C ALA A 43 -5.47 -1.05 -22.79
N ARG A 44 -6.59 -0.55 -23.35
CA ARG A 44 -6.61 0.65 -24.21
C ARG A 44 -6.09 1.90 -23.48
N SER A 45 -6.51 2.11 -22.24
CA SER A 45 -6.08 3.29 -21.47
C SER A 45 -4.60 3.28 -21.11
N LEU A 46 -4.02 2.09 -20.95
CA LEU A 46 -2.60 1.89 -20.62
C LEU A 46 -1.73 1.66 -21.87
N GLU A 47 -2.33 1.57 -23.06
CA GLU A 47 -1.66 1.22 -24.31
C GLU A 47 -0.82 -0.06 -24.18
N VAL A 48 -1.45 -1.11 -23.65
CA VAL A 48 -0.87 -2.44 -23.49
C VAL A 48 -1.80 -3.49 -24.07
N GLU A 49 -1.27 -4.69 -24.26
CA GLU A 49 -2.08 -5.87 -24.60
C GLU A 49 -2.98 -6.28 -23.42
N GLU A 50 -4.01 -7.09 -23.71
CA GLU A 50 -4.88 -7.65 -22.67
C GLU A 50 -4.15 -8.67 -21.80
N TRP A 51 -3.07 -9.30 -22.29
CA TRP A 51 -2.28 -10.25 -21.51
C TRP A 51 -0.83 -9.78 -21.39
N ILE A 52 -0.43 -9.35 -20.19
CA ILE A 52 0.90 -8.81 -19.92
C ILE A 52 1.58 -9.51 -18.76
N THR A 53 2.91 -9.44 -18.72
CA THR A 53 3.71 -9.84 -17.56
C THR A 53 4.43 -8.62 -17.04
N VAL A 54 4.29 -8.34 -15.75
CA VAL A 54 5.11 -7.33 -15.06
C VAL A 54 6.22 -8.02 -14.26
N VAL A 55 7.41 -7.43 -14.20
CA VAL A 55 8.57 -7.98 -13.47
C VAL A 55 9.23 -6.94 -12.57
N SER A 56 9.74 -7.37 -11.40
CA SER A 56 10.41 -6.50 -10.41
C SER A 56 11.90 -6.28 -10.71
N LYS A 57 12.50 -7.20 -11.49
CA LYS A 57 13.91 -7.17 -11.90
C LYS A 57 14.01 -7.46 -13.39
N LYS A 58 15.05 -6.95 -14.03
CA LYS A 58 15.42 -7.39 -15.39
C LYS A 58 15.71 -8.89 -15.35
N ALA A 59 14.79 -9.70 -15.85
CA ALA A 59 15.08 -11.10 -16.13
C ALA A 59 16.10 -11.16 -17.27
N GLY A 60 17.07 -12.08 -17.17
CA GLY A 60 17.91 -12.45 -18.31
C GLY A 60 17.04 -12.91 -19.48
N SER A 61 17.50 -12.65 -20.69
CA SER A 61 16.85 -12.94 -21.98
C SER A 61 16.34 -14.37 -22.07
N GLY A 62 15.11 -14.60 -21.60
CA GLY A 62 14.30 -15.77 -21.87
C GLY A 62 13.06 -15.27 -22.60
N GLU A 63 13.18 -15.12 -23.91
CA GLU A 63 12.09 -14.72 -24.79
C GLU A 63 11.02 -15.81 -24.77
N SER A 64 9.81 -15.45 -24.33
CA SER A 64 8.60 -16.14 -24.72
C SER A 64 7.88 -15.18 -25.65
N GLU A 65 7.87 -15.53 -26.94
CA GLU A 65 7.52 -14.64 -28.08
C GLU A 65 6.08 -14.13 -28.09
N THR A 66 5.21 -14.62 -27.21
CA THR A 66 3.76 -14.36 -27.25
C THR A 66 3.24 -13.35 -26.24
N LYS A 67 4.09 -12.84 -25.33
CA LYS A 67 3.60 -12.00 -24.23
C LYS A 67 4.49 -10.80 -23.93
N SER A 68 3.91 -9.61 -24.01
CA SER A 68 4.58 -8.35 -23.66
C SER A 68 4.99 -8.31 -22.18
N ARG A 69 6.30 -8.10 -21.95
CA ARG A 69 6.93 -8.11 -20.63
C ARG A 69 7.37 -6.70 -20.23
N TYR A 70 6.92 -6.21 -19.06
CA TYR A 70 7.17 -4.85 -18.59
C TYR A 70 7.95 -4.83 -17.27
N LEU A 71 9.06 -4.11 -17.25
CA LEU A 71 9.85 -3.89 -16.04
C LEU A 71 9.22 -2.78 -15.17
N MET A 72 8.89 -3.12 -13.92
CA MET A 72 8.33 -2.19 -12.93
C MET A 72 9.47 -1.51 -12.16
N GLN A 73 9.86 -0.34 -12.66
CA GLN A 73 10.81 0.56 -12.03
C GLN A 73 10.30 2.00 -12.20
N PHE A 74 10.71 2.90 -11.32
CA PHE A 74 10.45 4.34 -11.49
C PHE A 74 10.90 4.81 -12.87
N GLN A 75 10.13 5.72 -13.49
CA GLN A 75 10.36 6.24 -14.84
C GLN A 75 10.14 5.22 -15.97
N SER A 76 9.65 4.00 -15.68
CA SER A 76 9.26 3.09 -16.75
C SER A 76 7.95 3.58 -17.40
N PRO A 77 7.81 3.51 -18.74
CA PRO A 77 6.63 4.05 -19.43
C PRO A 77 5.30 3.48 -18.92
N LEU A 78 5.26 2.18 -18.61
CA LEU A 78 4.05 1.56 -18.07
C LEU A 78 3.75 2.07 -16.65
N LEU A 79 4.76 2.22 -15.79
CA LEU A 79 4.54 2.73 -14.45
C LEU A 79 4.04 4.18 -14.48
N GLU A 80 4.56 5.04 -15.36
CA GLU A 80 4.09 6.42 -15.51
C GLU A 80 2.62 6.49 -15.96
N ARG A 81 2.20 5.60 -16.86
CA ARG A 81 0.79 5.50 -17.25
C ARG A 81 -0.09 5.00 -16.10
N ILE A 82 0.40 4.04 -15.32
CA ILE A 82 -0.28 3.53 -14.12
C ILE A 82 -0.43 4.64 -13.07
N THR A 83 0.63 5.37 -12.75
CA THR A 83 0.61 6.45 -11.75
C THR A 83 -0.28 7.60 -12.20
N SER A 84 -0.22 7.98 -13.48
CA SER A 84 -1.11 8.98 -14.08
C SER A 84 -2.58 8.56 -13.99
N LEU A 85 -2.94 7.34 -14.39
CA LEU A 85 -4.31 6.83 -14.28
C LEU A 85 -4.77 6.64 -12.84
N ALA A 86 -3.86 6.33 -11.91
CA ALA A 86 -4.16 6.25 -10.48
C ALA A 86 -4.43 7.64 -9.89
N GLY A 87 -3.72 8.66 -10.35
CA GLY A 87 -3.85 10.05 -9.90
C GLY A 87 -4.99 10.84 -10.56
N ALA A 88 -5.40 10.47 -11.77
CA ALA A 88 -6.41 11.21 -12.55
C ALA A 88 -7.78 11.31 -11.86
N LYS A 89 -8.17 10.27 -11.11
CA LYS A 89 -9.33 10.29 -10.22
C LYS A 89 -8.96 9.51 -8.95
N PRO A 90 -9.19 10.06 -7.74
CA PRO A 90 -8.96 9.31 -6.52
C PRO A 90 -9.82 8.05 -6.54
N SER A 91 -9.14 6.92 -6.78
CA SER A 91 -9.78 5.63 -6.95
C SER A 91 -9.99 5.05 -5.56
N PHE A 92 -11.14 5.33 -4.96
CA PHE A 92 -11.48 4.76 -3.66
C PHE A 92 -11.87 3.30 -3.84
N LEU A 93 -11.03 2.41 -3.34
CA LEU A 93 -11.31 1.00 -3.28
C LEU A 93 -11.72 0.65 -1.86
N GLN A 94 -12.96 0.20 -1.68
CA GLN A 94 -13.39 -0.37 -0.41
C GLN A 94 -12.98 -1.84 -0.38
N ALA A 95 -12.23 -2.23 0.63
CA ALA A 95 -11.94 -3.63 0.91
C ALA A 95 -12.58 -4.00 2.25
N GLU A 96 -13.34 -5.09 2.27
CA GLU A 96 -13.69 -5.74 3.53
C GLU A 96 -12.63 -6.80 3.83
N LEU A 97 -12.04 -6.70 5.01
CA LEU A 97 -11.10 -7.68 5.53
C LEU A 97 -11.87 -8.70 6.32
N LYS A 98 -11.89 -9.95 5.84
CA LYS A 98 -12.43 -11.08 6.59
C LYS A 98 -11.27 -11.84 7.22
N PHE A 99 -11.39 -12.08 8.51
CA PHE A 99 -10.45 -12.86 9.28
C PHE A 99 -11.17 -14.14 9.71
N ASP A 100 -10.89 -15.26 9.02
CA ASP A 100 -11.55 -16.54 9.30
C ASP A 100 -11.11 -17.14 10.64
N TYR A 101 -9.96 -16.70 11.16
CA TYR A 101 -9.42 -17.13 12.44
C TYR A 101 -8.72 -15.96 13.14
N ILE A 102 -9.32 -15.49 14.24
CA ILE A 102 -8.66 -14.60 15.19
C ILE A 102 -8.34 -15.44 16.42
N LYS A 103 -7.06 -15.66 16.69
CA LYS A 103 -6.63 -16.33 17.92
C LYS A 103 -7.00 -15.43 19.11
N THR A 104 -7.94 -15.89 19.92
CA THR A 104 -8.40 -15.18 21.13
C THR A 104 -7.44 -15.34 22.30
N GLU A 105 -6.70 -16.45 22.34
CA GLU A 105 -5.69 -16.69 23.36
C GLU A 105 -4.52 -15.72 23.26
N GLY A 106 -4.18 -15.09 24.39
CA GLY A 106 -3.08 -14.12 24.47
C GLY A 106 -3.46 -12.70 24.06
N PHE A 107 -4.68 -12.47 23.56
CA PHE A 107 -5.16 -11.13 23.22
C PHE A 107 -5.14 -10.18 24.43
N ASP A 108 -5.59 -10.68 25.60
CA ASP A 108 -5.56 -9.90 26.84
C ASP A 108 -4.14 -9.48 27.25
N ARG A 109 -3.17 -10.36 26.99
CA ARG A 109 -1.76 -10.09 27.26
C ARG A 109 -1.25 -9.02 26.31
N LEU A 110 -1.49 -9.17 25.01
CA LEU A 110 -1.07 -8.21 23.98
C LEU A 110 -1.67 -6.82 24.21
N VAL A 111 -2.96 -6.75 24.51
CA VAL A 111 -3.63 -5.48 24.85
C VAL A 111 -3.01 -4.89 26.11
N THR A 112 -2.77 -5.70 27.15
CA THR A 112 -2.14 -5.22 28.38
C THR A 112 -0.72 -4.70 28.17
N GLU A 113 0.08 -5.37 27.34
CA GLU A 113 1.45 -5.00 26.98
C GLU A 113 1.51 -3.73 26.11
N ALA A 114 0.44 -3.41 25.36
CA ALA A 114 0.38 -2.24 24.50
C ALA A 114 0.17 -0.91 25.25
N PHE A 115 -0.23 -0.95 26.53
CA PHE A 115 -0.45 0.24 27.35
C PHE A 115 0.64 0.40 28.40
N ASP A 116 1.26 1.58 28.43
CA ASP A 116 2.20 1.92 29.49
C ASP A 116 1.43 2.31 30.77
N ARG A 117 1.49 1.45 31.78
CA ARG A 117 0.65 1.56 32.98
C ARG A 117 1.41 2.27 34.10
N ASN A 118 1.38 3.60 34.08
CA ASN A 118 1.84 4.38 35.23
C ASN A 118 0.85 4.26 36.40
N LYS A 119 1.21 3.45 37.40
CA LYS A 119 0.50 3.25 38.68
C LYS A 119 -0.98 2.88 38.59
N THR A 120 -1.42 2.34 37.44
CA THR A 120 -2.83 2.00 37.19
C THR A 120 -2.98 0.50 36.90
N LYS A 121 -4.00 -0.14 37.47
CA LYS A 121 -4.39 -1.51 37.14
C LYS A 121 -5.56 -1.45 36.16
N ALA A 122 -5.36 -1.96 34.94
CA ALA A 122 -6.45 -2.14 33.99
C ALA A 122 -6.76 -3.63 33.80
N LYS A 123 -8.05 -3.94 33.66
CA LYS A 123 -8.57 -5.29 33.42
C LYS A 123 -9.53 -5.22 32.24
N ILE A 124 -9.42 -6.17 31.33
CA ILE A 124 -10.38 -6.32 30.23
C ILE A 124 -11.64 -6.96 30.82
N THR A 125 -12.76 -6.26 30.69
CA THR A 125 -14.06 -6.68 31.24
C THR A 125 -14.95 -7.36 30.20
N GLY A 126 -14.63 -7.22 28.92
CA GLY A 126 -15.31 -7.85 27.81
C GLY A 126 -14.74 -7.41 26.47
N THR A 127 -15.21 -8.05 25.40
CA THR A 127 -14.92 -7.70 24.01
C THR A 127 -16.22 -7.48 23.27
N GLY A 128 -16.19 -6.64 22.23
CA GLY A 128 -17.33 -6.38 21.37
C GLY A 128 -16.88 -6.34 19.91
N ALA A 129 -17.75 -6.78 19.00
CA ALA A 129 -17.50 -6.63 17.58
C ALA A 129 -17.52 -5.13 17.23
N ALA A 130 -16.45 -4.65 16.60
CA ALA A 130 -16.34 -3.29 16.11
C ALA A 130 -16.02 -3.32 14.61
N ARG A 131 -16.73 -2.50 13.83
CA ARG A 131 -16.37 -2.22 12.44
C ARG A 131 -15.57 -0.94 12.43
N THR A 132 -14.27 -1.06 12.23
CA THR A 132 -13.36 0.10 12.18
C THR A 132 -13.05 0.43 10.74
N ARG A 133 -13.13 1.72 10.39
CA ARG A 133 -12.81 2.20 9.06
C ARG A 133 -11.35 2.64 9.00
N TYR A 134 -10.63 2.20 7.98
CA TYR A 134 -9.25 2.60 7.73
C TYR A 134 -9.13 3.18 6.32
N LEU A 135 -8.29 4.20 6.18
CA LEU A 135 -7.89 4.76 4.90
C LEU A 135 -6.43 4.46 4.67
N ILE A 136 -6.12 3.84 3.54
CA ILE A 136 -4.76 3.58 3.10
C ILE A 136 -4.50 4.42 1.85
N LEU A 137 -3.49 5.29 1.91
CA LEU A 137 -3.08 6.17 0.84
C LEU A 137 -1.67 5.82 0.40
N THR A 138 -1.53 5.33 -0.84
CA THR A 138 -0.23 5.13 -1.48
C THR A 138 0.11 6.38 -2.28
N ASN A 139 1.18 7.07 -1.87
CA ASN A 139 1.63 8.32 -2.46
C ASN A 139 2.94 8.12 -3.19
N LEU A 140 3.03 8.62 -4.42
CA LEU A 140 4.30 8.81 -5.11
C LEU A 140 4.98 10.06 -4.55
N TYR A 141 6.25 9.95 -4.19
CA TYR A 141 7.06 11.10 -3.78
C TYR A 141 8.26 11.25 -4.71
N GLN A 142 8.64 12.51 -4.91
CA GLN A 142 9.91 12.90 -5.50
C GLN A 142 10.69 13.65 -4.42
N ALA A 143 11.89 13.16 -4.14
CA ALA A 143 12.82 13.79 -3.21
C ALA A 143 14.03 14.28 -4.00
N GLN A 144 14.35 15.56 -3.83
CA GLN A 144 15.49 16.21 -4.46
C GLN A 144 16.53 16.56 -3.40
N SER A 145 17.74 16.04 -3.54
CA SER A 145 18.91 16.42 -2.74
C SER A 145 20.01 16.88 -3.69
N ASP A 146 20.67 15.92 -4.34
CA ASP A 146 21.68 16.05 -5.40
C ASP A 146 21.22 15.32 -6.68
N GLU A 147 20.58 14.16 -6.52
CA GLU A 147 19.83 13.43 -7.54
C GLU A 147 18.32 13.50 -7.28
N LEU A 148 17.51 13.33 -8.32
CA LEU A 148 16.07 13.10 -8.19
C LEU A 148 15.84 11.63 -7.80
N LYS A 149 15.27 11.39 -6.63
CA LYS A 149 14.86 10.05 -6.18
C LYS A 149 13.35 9.96 -6.06
N GLU A 150 12.80 8.95 -6.72
CA GLU A 150 11.39 8.62 -6.65
C GLU A 150 11.15 7.45 -5.71
N GLY A 151 9.97 7.43 -5.10
CA GLY A 151 9.56 6.37 -4.21
C GLY A 151 8.07 6.37 -3.94
N LEU A 152 7.61 5.27 -3.34
CA LEU A 152 6.24 5.16 -2.83
C LEU A 152 6.26 5.23 -1.31
N MET A 153 5.25 5.90 -0.75
CA MET A 153 5.02 5.97 0.68
C MET A 153 3.54 5.73 0.99
N ASP A 154 3.28 4.85 1.94
CA ASP A 154 1.93 4.58 2.42
C ASP A 154 1.63 5.31 3.72
N PHE A 155 0.44 5.89 3.80
CA PHE A 155 -0.17 6.32 5.05
C PHE A 155 -1.40 5.48 5.33
N CYS A 156 -1.51 4.96 6.54
CA CYS A 156 -2.73 4.31 7.01
C CYS A 156 -3.32 5.12 8.16
N PHE A 157 -4.56 5.55 8.02
CA PHE A 157 -5.28 6.29 9.06
C PHE A 157 -6.48 5.48 9.51
N ASN A 158 -6.70 5.42 10.82
CA ASN A 158 -8.04 5.14 11.33
C ASN A 158 -8.95 6.32 10.93
N LEU A 159 -10.02 6.07 10.18
CA LEU A 159 -10.90 7.15 9.70
C LEU A 159 -11.72 7.77 10.85
N ASP A 160 -12.08 6.95 11.84
CA ASP A 160 -12.94 7.38 12.96
C ASP A 160 -12.17 8.22 13.99
N THR A 161 -10.93 7.85 14.30
CA THR A 161 -10.09 8.56 15.29
C THR A 161 -9.04 9.47 14.67
N GLY A 162 -8.60 9.14 13.45
CA GLY A 162 -7.49 9.81 12.80
C GLY A 162 -6.11 9.40 13.14
N ALA A 163 -5.97 8.42 14.02
CA ALA A 163 -4.66 7.91 14.36
C ALA A 163 -3.96 7.39 13.10
N LEU A 164 -2.74 7.89 12.86
CA LEU A 164 -1.81 7.28 11.90
C LEU A 164 -1.37 5.93 12.45
N ILE A 165 -1.37 4.91 11.59
CA ILE A 165 -1.00 3.53 11.94
C ILE A 165 0.15 3.11 11.02
N PRO A 166 1.40 3.39 11.42
CA PRO A 166 2.57 3.05 10.60
C PRO A 166 2.66 1.54 10.36
N GLY A 167 3.00 1.15 9.13
CA GLY A 167 3.29 -0.24 8.78
C GLY A 167 2.07 -1.16 8.66
N MET A 168 0.85 -0.65 8.82
CA MET A 168 -0.37 -1.45 8.73
C MET A 168 -0.55 -2.14 7.37
N ILE A 169 0.04 -1.62 6.30
CA ILE A 169 -0.12 -2.21 4.98
C ILE A 169 0.57 -3.57 4.83
N LEU A 170 1.71 -3.77 5.51
CA LEU A 170 2.50 -4.99 5.40
C LEU A 170 1.73 -6.23 5.90
N PRO A 171 1.10 -6.23 7.09
CA PRO A 171 0.24 -7.34 7.50
C PRO A 171 -0.94 -7.57 6.55
N LEU A 172 -1.45 -6.50 5.92
CA LEU A 172 -2.63 -6.60 5.08
C LEU A 172 -2.35 -7.29 3.75
N THR A 173 -1.12 -7.34 3.23
CA THR A 173 -0.80 -7.98 1.94
C THR A 173 -1.32 -9.41 1.87
N HIS A 174 -1.16 -10.18 2.94
CA HIS A 174 -1.51 -11.60 3.03
C HIS A 174 -2.95 -11.87 3.47
N VAL A 175 -3.70 -10.83 3.89
CA VAL A 175 -5.10 -10.99 4.28
C VAL A 175 -5.98 -11.09 3.04
N LEU A 176 -6.93 -12.01 3.06
CA LEU A 176 -7.97 -12.11 2.04
C LEU A 176 -8.78 -10.81 2.04
N LYS A 177 -8.82 -10.17 0.86
CA LYS A 177 -9.52 -8.90 0.64
C LYS A 177 -10.67 -9.16 -0.32
N GLU A 178 -11.88 -8.91 0.16
CA GLU A 178 -13.03 -8.79 -0.73
C GLU A 178 -13.15 -7.31 -1.14
N TYR A 179 -12.71 -7.04 -2.37
CA TYR A 179 -12.78 -5.70 -2.93
C TYR A 179 -14.19 -5.43 -3.45
N GLN A 180 -14.78 -4.31 -3.02
CA GLN A 180 -16.04 -3.81 -3.53
C GLN A 180 -15.79 -2.55 -4.35
N VAL A 181 -16.10 -2.64 -5.64
CA VAL A 181 -16.16 -1.48 -6.54
C VAL A 181 -17.60 -0.96 -6.50
N LYS A 182 -17.96 -0.16 -5.49
CA LYS A 182 -19.24 0.56 -5.46
C LYS A 182 -19.01 2.03 -5.76
N SER A 183 -19.87 2.62 -6.61
CA SER A 183 -19.81 4.02 -7.03
C SER A 183 -20.37 5.04 -6.02
N ASN A 184 -20.77 4.60 -4.82
CA ASN A 184 -21.31 5.50 -3.81
C ASN A 184 -20.22 5.96 -2.86
N ARG A 185 -20.00 7.28 -2.84
CA ARG A 185 -19.05 8.05 -2.02
C ARG A 185 -18.72 7.36 -0.68
N THR A 186 -17.49 6.85 -0.59
CA THR A 186 -16.91 6.18 0.57
C THR A 186 -16.43 7.15 1.66
N CYS A 187 -16.20 8.42 1.32
CA CYS A 187 -15.83 9.47 2.25
C CYS A 187 -16.70 10.72 2.03
N THR A 188 -17.12 11.36 3.12
CA THR A 188 -17.77 12.67 3.08
C THR A 188 -16.74 13.76 2.74
N PRO A 189 -17.16 14.94 2.26
CA PRO A 189 -16.25 16.06 2.04
C PRO A 189 -15.46 16.46 3.30
N GLU A 190 -16.09 16.41 4.48
CA GLU A 190 -15.43 16.69 5.77
C GLU A 190 -14.36 15.64 6.11
N GLU A 191 -14.61 14.37 5.81
CA GLU A 191 -13.63 13.31 5.95
C GLU A 191 -12.45 13.56 5.02
N ILE A 192 -12.69 13.99 3.77
CA ILE A 192 -11.65 14.33 2.80
C ILE A 192 -10.78 15.49 3.29
N GLU A 193 -11.37 16.58 3.78
CA GLU A 193 -10.62 17.71 4.36
C GLU A 193 -9.77 17.27 5.56
N THR A 194 -10.36 16.47 6.46
CA THR A 194 -9.65 15.92 7.62
C THR A 194 -8.46 15.04 7.19
N ILE A 195 -8.62 14.27 6.11
CA ILE A 195 -7.55 13.47 5.51
C ILE A 195 -6.43 14.37 4.99
N TYR A 196 -6.75 15.39 4.21
CA TYR A 196 -5.76 16.35 3.68
C TYR A 196 -4.96 17.00 4.82
N ASP A 197 -5.65 17.49 5.84
CA ASP A 197 -5.03 18.16 6.98
C ASP A 197 -4.06 17.23 7.72
N ARG A 198 -4.41 15.94 7.83
CA ARG A 198 -3.56 14.90 8.44
C ARG A 198 -2.38 14.51 7.58
N ILE A 199 -2.54 14.39 6.27
CA ILE A 199 -1.42 14.16 5.34
C ILE A 199 -0.43 15.32 5.45
N ASN A 200 -0.91 16.56 5.47
CA ASN A 200 -0.05 17.74 5.60
C ASN A 200 0.68 17.77 6.96
N ARG A 201 0.02 17.37 8.05
CA ARG A 201 0.62 17.32 9.39
C ARG A 201 1.64 16.20 9.54
N HIS A 202 1.34 15.00 9.04
CA HIS A 202 2.16 13.80 9.27
C HIS A 202 3.13 13.50 8.13
N GLY A 203 2.88 14.01 6.93
CA GLY A 203 3.70 13.82 5.74
C GLY A 203 5.16 14.21 5.94
N PRO A 204 5.47 15.42 6.49
CA PRO A 204 6.84 15.82 6.78
C PRO A 204 7.55 14.85 7.75
N GLY A 205 6.86 14.36 8.78
CA GLY A 205 7.39 13.36 9.72
C GLY A 205 7.64 12.00 9.06
N GLY A 206 6.73 11.56 8.18
CA GLY A 206 6.91 10.35 7.36
C GLY A 206 8.14 10.43 6.46
N MET A 207 8.37 11.59 5.83
CA MET A 207 9.57 11.85 5.03
C MET A 207 10.86 11.84 5.87
N GLN A 208 10.81 12.31 7.13
CA GLN A 208 11.94 12.22 8.04
C GLN A 208 12.30 10.78 8.41
N VAL A 209 11.30 9.88 8.54
CA VAL A 209 11.56 8.45 8.73
C VAL A 209 12.26 7.85 7.50
N LEU A 210 11.99 8.34 6.29
CA LEU A 210 12.69 7.92 5.08
C LEU A 210 14.08 8.57 4.91
N ARG A 211 14.44 9.56 5.74
CA ARG A 211 15.68 10.35 5.63
C ARG A 211 16.95 9.49 5.63
N HIS A 212 16.96 8.40 6.40
CA HIS A 212 18.08 7.44 6.44
C HIS A 212 18.33 6.69 5.12
N LYS A 213 17.38 6.73 4.16
CA LYS A 213 17.56 6.19 2.80
C LYS A 213 18.21 7.18 1.84
N PHE A 214 18.26 8.45 2.21
CA PHE A 214 18.92 9.53 1.45
C PHE A 214 20.33 9.83 1.99
N ILE A 215 20.72 9.23 3.12
CA ILE A 215 22.10 9.28 3.62
C ILE A 215 22.93 8.35 2.74
N PHE A 216 23.71 8.94 1.83
CA PHE A 216 24.82 8.25 1.19
C PHE A 216 25.76 7.73 2.28
N PRO A 217 26.33 6.52 2.17
CA PRO A 217 27.56 6.25 2.89
C PRO A 217 28.53 7.33 2.44
N GLN A 218 28.93 8.22 3.35
CA GLN A 218 30.08 9.08 3.10
C GLN A 218 31.22 8.13 2.73
N LEU A 219 31.67 8.25 1.48
CA LEU A 219 32.94 7.70 1.02
C LEU A 219 34.01 8.23 1.99
N LEU A 220 34.49 7.35 2.87
CA LEU A 220 35.83 7.41 3.43
C LEU A 220 36.77 6.71 2.47
#